data_AF-A0A350P8C2-F1
#
_entry.id   AF-A0A350P8C2-F1
#
_cell.length_a   1.000
_cell.length_b   1.000
_cell.length_c   1.000
_cell.angle_alpha   90.00
_cell.angle_beta   90.00
_cell.angle_gamma   90.00
#
_symmetry.space_group_name_H-M   'P 1'
#
loop_
_entity.id
_entity.type
_entity.pdbx_description
1 polymer ?
#
loop_
_entity_poly.entity_id
_entity_poly.type
_entity_poly.pdbx_seq_one_letter_code
_entity_poly.pdbx_strand_id
1 'polypeptide(L)'
;IRGNFFYTRSVPCQLWFLNKNKPKHLNDKVLMLDARNVYRKVTRKIYDFSPEQQQNLTAIIWLYRGEGQRFIELVQQYIKRSLLEAGQCESVEEPKCKSLPDFIEQLGKLNNAFKPFMEKLQQDKVNTEPYQDFLNAKDSVEHGWAAFQALTKELQNSWGSNKFNDAASLLSFTDKDTCLKELVDQSRNLVKEVDLAYKLATRVIELAEANEAKESELWDNALLNGRSRTNLKKTADEARKLA
;
A
#
# COMPACT_ATOMS: atom_id res chain seq x y z
N ILE A 1 -26.13 -13.22 8.44
CA ILE A 1 -25.47 -11.90 8.27
C ILE A 1 -25.95 -10.95 9.35
N ARG A 2 -25.13 -9.96 9.72
CA ARG A 2 -25.52 -8.98 10.74
C ARG A 2 -26.63 -8.04 10.23
N GLY A 3 -27.22 -7.27 11.14
CA GLY A 3 -28.20 -6.25 10.81
C GLY A 3 -27.62 -5.13 9.94
N ASN A 4 -28.50 -4.30 9.37
CA ASN A 4 -28.14 -3.15 8.54
C ASN A 4 -27.44 -3.49 7.20
N PHE A 5 -27.65 -4.71 6.69
CA PHE A 5 -27.24 -5.13 5.35
C PHE A 5 -28.28 -4.80 4.27
N PHE A 6 -29.53 -4.58 4.65
CA PHE A 6 -30.63 -4.22 3.74
C PHE A 6 -31.03 -2.77 3.95
N TYR A 7 -31.17 -2.02 2.86
CA TYR A 7 -31.51 -0.59 2.89
C TYR A 7 -32.85 -0.30 3.60
N THR A 8 -33.77 -1.25 3.58
CA THR A 8 -35.14 -1.09 4.10
C THR A 8 -35.36 -1.72 5.47
N ARG A 9 -34.40 -2.49 6.00
CA ARG A 9 -34.54 -3.23 7.28
C ARG A 9 -33.21 -3.32 8.03
N SER A 10 -33.24 -2.94 9.31
CA SER A 10 -32.08 -2.93 10.20
C SER A 10 -31.82 -4.26 10.89
N VAL A 11 -32.76 -5.20 10.84
CA VAL A 11 -32.68 -6.47 11.58
C VAL A 11 -31.63 -7.42 10.98
N PRO A 12 -30.97 -8.25 11.81
CA PRO A 12 -30.15 -9.35 11.31
C PRO A 12 -30.98 -10.33 10.50
N CYS A 13 -30.37 -10.90 9.46
CA CYS A 13 -31.02 -11.87 8.59
C CYS A 13 -30.17 -13.13 8.43
N GLN A 14 -30.85 -14.23 8.16
CA GLN A 14 -30.24 -15.50 7.79
C GLN A 14 -30.61 -15.79 6.34
N LEU A 15 -29.63 -16.25 5.55
CA LEU A 15 -29.84 -16.61 4.15
C LEU A 15 -29.85 -18.14 4.07
N TRP A 16 -30.96 -18.68 3.56
CA TRP A 16 -31.15 -20.11 3.37
C TRP A 16 -31.02 -20.46 1.90
N PHE A 17 -30.04 -21.29 1.58
CA PHE A 17 -29.84 -21.81 0.23
C PHE A 17 -30.25 -23.29 0.20
N LEU A 18 -31.37 -23.57 -0.47
CA LEU A 18 -31.87 -24.94 -0.63
C LEU A 18 -31.41 -25.48 -1.99
N ASN A 19 -30.76 -26.64 -1.99
CA ASN A 19 -30.28 -27.30 -3.22
C ASN A 19 -30.98 -28.65 -3.40
N LYS A 20 -31.84 -28.75 -4.43
CA LYS A 20 -32.51 -30.02 -4.80
C LYS A 20 -31.57 -31.02 -5.47
N ASN A 21 -30.52 -30.55 -6.15
CA ASN A 21 -29.54 -31.38 -6.85
C ASN A 21 -28.28 -31.57 -6.01
N LYS A 22 -28.46 -31.95 -4.75
CA LYS A 22 -27.34 -32.14 -3.82
C LYS A 22 -26.59 -33.43 -4.17
N PRO A 23 -25.24 -33.41 -4.28
CA PRO A 23 -24.47 -34.63 -4.49
C PRO A 23 -24.74 -35.66 -3.39
N LYS A 24 -24.76 -36.96 -3.75
CA LYS A 24 -25.10 -38.06 -2.81
C LYS A 24 -24.32 -37.99 -1.49
N HIS A 25 -23.02 -37.68 -1.56
CA HIS A 25 -22.14 -37.59 -0.38
C HIS A 25 -22.45 -36.41 0.56
N LEU A 26 -23.33 -35.49 0.17
CA LEU A 26 -23.76 -34.31 0.93
C LEU A 26 -25.22 -34.38 1.39
N ASN A 27 -26.02 -35.38 1.01
CA ASN A 27 -27.48 -35.42 1.25
C ASN A 27 -27.85 -35.02 2.69
N ASP A 28 -27.22 -35.62 3.70
CA ASP A 28 -27.53 -35.39 5.11
C ASP A 28 -26.64 -34.34 5.80
N LYS A 29 -25.91 -33.52 5.03
CA LYS A 29 -24.98 -32.51 5.56
C LYS A 29 -25.49 -31.09 5.34
N VAL A 30 -25.38 -30.19 6.31
CA VAL A 30 -25.70 -28.77 6.10
C VAL A 30 -24.46 -27.93 6.37
N LEU A 31 -24.10 -27.05 5.43
CA LEU A 31 -23.07 -26.04 5.66
C LEU A 31 -23.72 -24.80 6.28
N MET A 32 -23.29 -24.45 7.49
CA MET A 32 -23.70 -23.22 8.18
C MET A 32 -22.51 -22.27 8.25
N LEU A 33 -22.68 -21.03 7.77
CA LEU A 33 -21.65 -20.01 7.79
C LEU A 33 -22.08 -18.84 8.68
N ASP A 34 -21.26 -18.52 9.69
CA ASP A 34 -21.46 -17.31 10.48
C ASP A 34 -20.71 -16.12 9.85
N ALA A 35 -21.40 -15.43 8.93
CA ALA A 35 -20.89 -14.21 8.31
C ALA A 35 -21.29 -12.92 9.07
N ARG A 36 -21.59 -12.98 10.38
CA ARG A 36 -21.95 -11.76 11.14
C ARG A 36 -20.78 -10.77 11.23
N ASN A 37 -19.54 -11.25 11.29
CA ASN A 37 -18.35 -10.40 11.42
C ASN A 37 -17.62 -10.16 10.10
N VAL A 38 -18.19 -10.60 8.97
CA VAL A 38 -17.65 -10.35 7.63
C VAL A 38 -18.47 -9.22 7.02
N TYR A 39 -17.91 -8.01 6.95
CA TYR A 39 -18.58 -6.85 6.33
C TYR A 39 -17.58 -5.72 6.13
N ARG A 40 -17.94 -4.73 5.31
CA ARG A 40 -17.39 -3.38 5.36
C ARG A 40 -18.49 -2.38 5.70
N LYS A 41 -18.09 -1.23 6.22
CA LYS A 41 -19.00 -0.15 6.61
C LYS A 41 -19.10 0.85 5.47
N VAL A 42 -20.23 0.89 4.78
CA VAL A 42 -20.48 1.82 3.66
C VAL A 42 -20.87 3.19 4.21
N THR A 43 -21.79 3.22 5.18
CA THR A 43 -22.19 4.45 5.87
C THR A 43 -22.26 4.19 7.38
N ARG A 44 -22.61 5.22 8.17
CA ARG A 44 -22.90 5.02 9.59
C ARG A 44 -23.97 3.95 9.84
N LYS A 45 -24.90 3.76 8.89
CA LYS A 45 -26.08 2.91 9.03
C LYS A 45 -26.13 1.72 8.08
N ILE A 46 -25.25 1.62 7.08
CA ILE A 46 -25.31 0.61 6.02
C ILE A 46 -23.99 -0.15 5.96
N TYR A 47 -24.11 -1.47 5.86
CA TYR A 47 -23.01 -2.40 5.67
C TYR A 47 -23.28 -3.26 4.45
N ASP A 48 -22.21 -3.65 3.77
CA ASP A 48 -22.25 -4.61 2.66
C ASP A 48 -21.03 -5.54 2.76
N PHE A 49 -20.94 -6.46 1.80
CA PHE A 49 -19.70 -7.18 1.54
C PHE A 49 -18.89 -6.38 0.52
N SER A 50 -17.58 -6.28 0.72
CA SER A 50 -16.70 -5.97 -0.42
C SER A 50 -16.81 -7.08 -1.47
N PRO A 51 -16.50 -6.80 -2.75
CA PRO A 51 -16.43 -7.85 -3.78
C PRO A 51 -15.57 -9.04 -3.35
N GLU A 52 -14.43 -8.78 -2.69
CA GLU A 52 -13.52 -9.79 -2.18
C GLU A 52 -14.12 -10.61 -1.01
N GLN A 53 -14.78 -9.96 -0.05
CA GLN A 53 -15.49 -10.65 1.03
C GLN A 53 -16.57 -11.59 0.49
N GLN A 54 -17.32 -11.13 -0.52
CA GLN A 54 -18.34 -11.93 -1.19
C GLN A 54 -17.72 -13.14 -1.92
N GLN A 55 -16.61 -12.94 -2.66
CA GLN A 55 -15.90 -14.01 -3.33
C GLN A 55 -15.36 -15.05 -2.34
N ASN A 56 -14.76 -14.62 -1.22
CA ASN A 56 -14.24 -15.51 -0.18
C ASN A 56 -15.35 -16.34 0.49
N LEU A 57 -16.50 -15.73 0.82
CA LEU A 57 -17.66 -16.48 1.33
C LEU A 57 -18.18 -17.49 0.29
N THR A 58 -18.20 -17.10 -0.98
CA THR A 58 -18.61 -17.97 -2.09
C THR A 58 -17.64 -19.14 -2.26
N ALA A 59 -16.34 -18.92 -2.07
CA ALA A 59 -15.32 -19.95 -2.18
C ALA A 59 -15.46 -21.06 -1.14
N ILE A 60 -15.91 -20.74 0.09
CA ILE A 60 -16.23 -21.76 1.10
C ILE A 60 -17.35 -22.70 0.59
N ILE A 61 -18.33 -22.16 -0.13
CA ILE A 61 -19.42 -22.94 -0.72
C ILE A 61 -18.90 -23.83 -1.86
N TRP A 62 -17.98 -23.33 -2.70
CA TRP A 62 -17.31 -24.14 -3.74
C TRP A 62 -16.58 -25.33 -3.13
N LEU A 63 -15.77 -25.08 -2.10
CA LEU A 63 -15.02 -26.13 -1.40
C LEU A 63 -15.96 -27.18 -0.78
N TYR A 64 -17.05 -26.75 -0.13
CA TYR A 64 -18.06 -27.65 0.41
C TYR A 64 -18.71 -28.54 -0.67
N ARG A 65 -18.83 -28.04 -1.90
CA ARG A 65 -19.37 -28.78 -3.06
C ARG A 65 -18.32 -29.63 -3.79
N GLY A 66 -17.06 -29.58 -3.37
CA GLY A 66 -15.95 -30.25 -4.07
C GLY A 66 -15.44 -29.49 -5.30
N GLU A 67 -15.83 -28.23 -5.49
CA GLU A 67 -15.41 -27.36 -6.60
C GLU A 67 -14.04 -26.71 -6.32
N GLY A 68 -13.04 -27.51 -5.91
CA GLY A 68 -11.73 -27.01 -5.47
C GLY A 68 -10.99 -26.18 -6.52
N GLN A 69 -11.15 -26.51 -7.80
CA GLN A 69 -10.51 -25.79 -8.91
C GLN A 69 -10.88 -24.30 -8.94
N ARG A 70 -12.13 -23.95 -8.61
CA ARG A 70 -12.58 -22.55 -8.59
C ARG A 70 -11.91 -21.75 -7.47
N PHE A 71 -11.62 -22.39 -6.35
CA PHE A 71 -10.86 -21.78 -5.26
C PHE A 71 -9.41 -21.51 -5.69
N ILE A 72 -8.77 -22.47 -6.35
CA ILE A 72 -7.42 -22.30 -6.92
C ILE A 72 -7.39 -21.11 -7.89
N GLU A 73 -8.34 -21.05 -8.82
CA GLU A 73 -8.46 -19.94 -9.79
C GLU A 73 -8.67 -18.58 -9.11
N LEU A 74 -9.46 -18.53 -8.04
CA LEU A 74 -9.68 -17.30 -7.29
C LEU A 74 -8.39 -16.81 -6.62
N VAL A 75 -7.63 -17.71 -5.98
CA VAL A 75 -6.34 -17.36 -5.36
C VAL A 75 -5.33 -16.91 -6.42
N GLN A 76 -5.27 -17.58 -7.57
CA GLN A 76 -4.44 -17.15 -8.70
C GLN A 76 -4.80 -15.72 -9.17
N GLN A 77 -6.10 -15.39 -9.23
CA GLN A 77 -6.55 -14.04 -9.58
C GLN A 77 -6.08 -12.99 -8.55
N TYR A 78 -6.16 -13.30 -7.25
CA TYR A 78 -5.66 -12.40 -6.20
C TYR A 78 -4.16 -12.17 -6.29
N ILE A 79 -3.37 -13.22 -6.50
CA ILE A 79 -1.91 -13.11 -6.67
C ILE A 79 -1.59 -12.28 -7.92
N LYS A 80 -2.21 -12.62 -9.06
CA LYS A 80 -2.01 -11.88 -10.31
C LYS A 80 -2.36 -10.40 -10.17
N ARG A 81 -3.45 -10.08 -9.47
CA ARG A 81 -3.85 -8.69 -9.21
C ARG A 81 -2.83 -7.97 -8.34
N SER A 82 -2.36 -8.61 -7.27
CA SER A 82 -1.36 -8.03 -6.36
C SER A 82 -0.04 -7.73 -7.09
N LEU A 83 0.44 -8.65 -7.92
CA LEU A 83 1.67 -8.46 -8.71
C LEU A 83 1.51 -7.37 -9.78
N LEU A 84 0.33 -7.26 -10.39
CA LEU A 84 0.02 -6.18 -11.34
C LEU A 84 0.05 -4.82 -10.63
N GLU A 85 -0.63 -4.69 -9.50
CA GLU A 85 -0.68 -3.44 -8.72
C GLU A 85 0.70 -3.05 -8.20
N ALA A 86 1.52 -4.00 -7.74
CA ALA A 86 2.90 -3.74 -7.36
C ALA A 86 3.73 -3.19 -8.53
N GLY A 87 3.54 -3.71 -9.74
CA GLY A 87 4.18 -3.17 -10.95
C GLY A 87 3.71 -1.75 -11.31
N GLN A 88 2.45 -1.42 -11.02
CA GLN A 88 1.87 -0.11 -11.29
C GLN A 88 2.38 0.99 -10.34
N CYS A 89 3.05 0.65 -9.24
CA CYS A 89 3.70 1.64 -8.38
C CYS A 89 4.81 2.43 -9.12
N GLU A 90 5.39 1.87 -10.18
CA GLU A 90 6.39 2.56 -11.01
C GLU A 90 5.76 3.65 -11.88
N SER A 91 4.57 3.38 -12.40
CA SER A 91 3.79 4.34 -13.17
C SER A 91 2.32 3.95 -13.18
N VAL A 92 1.46 4.90 -12.82
CA VAL A 92 0.01 4.79 -12.98
C VAL A 92 -0.37 5.50 -14.28
N GLU A 93 -1.20 4.88 -15.11
CA GLU A 93 -1.60 5.48 -16.40
C GLU A 93 -2.64 6.61 -16.22
N GLU A 94 -3.52 6.50 -15.22
CA GLU A 94 -4.58 7.47 -14.96
C GLU A 94 -4.77 7.72 -13.44
N PRO A 95 -4.43 8.92 -12.92
CA PRO A 95 -3.69 9.99 -13.60
C PRO A 95 -2.26 9.53 -13.95
N LYS A 96 -1.70 10.06 -15.05
CA LYS A 96 -0.32 9.75 -15.44
C LYS A 96 0.66 10.34 -14.43
N CYS A 97 1.04 9.56 -13.43
CA CYS A 97 2.03 9.92 -12.41
C CYS A 97 2.98 8.75 -12.16
N LYS A 98 4.21 9.08 -11.74
CA LYS A 98 5.15 8.09 -11.25
C LYS A 98 5.12 8.16 -9.74
N SER A 99 4.09 7.55 -9.15
CA SER A 99 3.77 7.54 -7.71
C SER A 99 5.00 7.70 -6.78
N LEU A 100 5.83 6.68 -6.63
CA LEU A 100 7.04 6.74 -5.78
C LEU A 100 8.22 7.51 -6.41
N PRO A 101 8.54 7.35 -7.71
CA PRO A 101 9.64 8.11 -8.33
C PRO A 101 9.47 9.63 -8.26
N ASP A 102 8.25 10.14 -8.40
CA ASP A 102 7.93 11.57 -8.28
C ASP A 102 8.22 12.06 -6.85
N PHE A 103 7.88 11.27 -5.82
CA PHE A 103 8.21 11.60 -4.44
C PHE A 103 9.72 11.61 -4.18
N ILE A 104 10.46 10.61 -4.69
CA ILE A 104 11.94 10.57 -4.61
C ILE A 104 12.55 11.81 -5.27
N GLU A 105 12.03 12.23 -6.44
CA GLU A 105 12.47 13.46 -7.11
C GLU A 105 12.20 14.71 -6.25
N GLN A 106 11.06 14.79 -5.57
CA GLN A 106 10.76 15.88 -4.65
C GLN A 106 11.70 15.91 -3.44
N LEU A 107 12.07 14.75 -2.88
CA LEU A 107 13.08 14.67 -1.81
C LEU A 107 14.43 15.19 -2.30
N GLY A 108 14.83 14.88 -3.53
CA GLY A 108 16.03 15.42 -4.16
C GLY A 108 15.99 16.95 -4.30
N LYS A 109 14.86 17.52 -4.73
CA LYS A 109 14.66 18.97 -4.81
C LYS A 109 14.76 19.65 -3.44
N LEU A 110 14.13 19.06 -2.41
CA LEU A 110 14.23 19.55 -1.04
C LEU A 110 15.67 19.53 -0.54
N ASN A 111 16.38 18.42 -0.74
CA ASN A 111 17.78 18.30 -0.37
C ASN A 111 18.65 19.39 -1.01
N ASN A 112 18.49 19.61 -2.32
CA ASN A 112 19.22 20.65 -3.05
C ASN A 112 18.94 22.05 -2.50
N ALA A 113 17.70 22.33 -2.08
CA ALA A 113 17.32 23.61 -1.49
C ALA A 113 17.84 23.76 -0.04
N PHE A 114 17.94 22.67 0.72
CA PHE A 114 18.46 22.71 2.10
C PHE A 114 19.98 22.82 2.16
N LYS A 115 20.68 22.17 1.22
CA LYS A 115 22.13 21.95 1.27
C LYS A 115 22.97 23.21 1.54
N PRO A 116 22.80 24.35 0.83
CA PRO A 116 23.66 25.51 1.02
C PRO A 116 23.59 26.07 2.45
N PHE A 117 22.39 26.15 3.02
CA PHE A 117 22.19 26.66 4.37
C PHE A 117 22.66 25.66 5.43
N MET A 118 22.44 24.36 5.21
CA MET A 118 22.88 23.32 6.14
C MET A 118 24.40 23.20 6.20
N GLU A 119 25.10 23.36 5.08
CA GLU A 119 26.58 23.41 5.03
C GLU A 119 27.12 24.61 5.82
N LYS A 120 26.47 25.78 5.73
CA LYS A 120 26.82 26.94 6.56
C LYS A 120 26.64 26.62 8.05
N LEU A 121 25.50 26.08 8.46
CA LEU A 121 25.25 25.73 9.87
C LEU A 121 26.29 24.74 10.43
N GLN A 122 26.73 23.78 9.60
CA GLN A 122 27.81 22.86 9.97
C GLN A 122 29.15 23.57 10.20
N GLN A 123 29.49 24.55 9.36
CA GLN A 123 30.69 25.37 9.53
C GLN A 123 30.61 26.23 10.80
N ASP A 124 29.43 26.75 11.10
CA ASP A 124 29.11 27.50 12.32
C ASP A 124 29.01 26.61 13.57
N LYS A 125 29.27 25.30 13.44
CA LYS A 125 29.22 24.28 14.51
C LYS A 125 27.84 24.13 15.17
N VAL A 126 26.77 24.47 14.46
CA VAL A 126 25.40 24.22 14.88
C VAL A 126 25.09 22.73 14.69
N ASN A 127 24.30 22.14 15.61
CA ASN A 127 23.87 20.76 15.46
C ASN A 127 22.92 20.61 14.25
N THR A 128 23.36 19.90 13.21
CA THR A 128 22.56 19.60 12.01
C THR A 128 22.08 18.14 11.95
N GLU A 129 21.96 17.46 13.09
CA GLU A 129 21.43 16.09 13.18
C GLU A 129 20.10 15.90 12.41
N PRO A 130 19.10 16.81 12.48
CA PRO A 130 17.88 16.68 11.68
C PRO A 130 18.11 16.59 10.16
N TYR A 131 19.17 17.23 9.66
CA TYR A 131 19.54 17.16 8.25
C TYR A 131 20.20 15.83 7.91
N GLN A 132 21.05 15.29 8.78
CA GLN A 132 21.62 13.95 8.58
C GLN A 132 20.56 12.86 8.65
N ASP A 133 19.61 12.96 9.58
CA ASP A 133 18.46 12.05 9.66
C ASP A 133 17.65 12.08 8.37
N PHE A 134 17.39 13.28 7.82
CA PHE A 134 16.71 13.45 6.55
C PHE A 134 17.46 12.80 5.39
N LEU A 135 18.78 12.98 5.29
CA LEU A 135 19.61 12.33 4.27
C LEU A 135 19.52 10.80 4.37
N ASN A 136 19.66 10.25 5.58
CA ASN A 136 19.56 8.81 5.82
C ASN A 136 18.17 8.25 5.44
N ALA A 137 17.10 8.99 5.76
CA ALA A 137 15.74 8.59 5.41
C ALA A 137 15.48 8.70 3.90
N LYS A 138 15.99 9.74 3.24
CA LYS A 138 15.94 9.88 1.77
C LYS A 138 16.61 8.67 1.11
N ASP A 139 17.82 8.34 1.55
CA ASP A 139 18.55 7.20 0.99
C ASP A 139 17.83 5.88 1.29
N SER A 140 17.22 5.74 2.47
CA SER A 140 16.40 4.56 2.81
C SER A 140 15.23 4.38 1.85
N VAL A 141 14.51 5.46 1.51
CA VAL A 141 13.42 5.42 0.51
C VAL A 141 13.93 4.99 -0.86
N GLU A 142 15.08 5.51 -1.31
CA GLU A 142 15.66 5.15 -2.61
C GLU A 142 16.05 3.67 -2.67
N HIS A 143 16.70 3.15 -1.62
CA HIS A 143 17.06 1.73 -1.52
C HIS A 143 15.83 0.84 -1.37
N GLY A 144 14.87 1.24 -0.54
CA GLY A 144 13.62 0.53 -0.30
C GLY A 144 12.78 0.40 -1.57
N TRP A 145 12.73 1.47 -2.37
CA TRP A 145 12.09 1.46 -3.68
C TRP A 145 12.81 0.54 -4.67
N ALA A 146 14.15 0.62 -4.77
CA ALA A 146 14.93 -0.24 -5.66
C ALA A 146 14.74 -1.73 -5.31
N ALA A 147 14.74 -2.08 -4.01
CA ALA A 147 14.48 -3.43 -3.53
C ALA A 147 13.05 -3.89 -3.86
N PHE A 148 12.05 -3.04 -3.64
CA PHE A 148 10.66 -3.33 -4.00
C PHE A 148 10.48 -3.59 -5.50
N GLN A 149 11.12 -2.78 -6.35
CA GLN A 149 11.08 -2.99 -7.80
C GLN A 149 11.75 -4.29 -8.23
N ALA A 150 12.92 -4.60 -7.67
CA ALA A 150 13.63 -5.84 -7.95
C ALA A 150 12.79 -7.06 -7.58
N LEU A 151 12.24 -7.07 -6.36
CA LEU A 151 11.39 -8.14 -5.85
C LEU A 151 10.09 -8.29 -6.66
N THR A 152 9.47 -7.18 -7.05
CA THR A 152 8.28 -7.19 -7.91
C THR A 152 8.58 -7.87 -9.24
N LYS A 153 9.69 -7.52 -9.90
CA LYS A 153 10.10 -8.11 -11.18
C LYS A 153 10.44 -9.59 -11.04
N GLU A 154 11.16 -9.96 -9.97
CA GLU A 154 11.48 -11.36 -9.66
C GLU A 154 10.21 -12.20 -9.49
N LEU A 155 9.26 -11.74 -8.67
CA LEU A 155 8.00 -12.43 -8.43
C LEU A 155 7.11 -12.49 -9.66
N GLN A 156 7.05 -11.43 -10.47
CA GLN A 156 6.33 -11.44 -11.75
C GLN A 156 6.91 -12.46 -12.74
N ASN A 157 8.25 -12.54 -12.83
CA ASN A 157 8.94 -13.50 -13.68
C ASN A 157 8.72 -14.94 -13.20
N SER A 158 8.84 -15.17 -11.88
CA SER A 158 8.57 -16.46 -11.25
C SER A 158 7.12 -16.89 -11.46
N TRP A 159 6.16 -15.96 -11.32
CA TRP A 159 4.75 -16.21 -11.58
C TRP A 159 4.46 -16.59 -13.04
N GLY A 160 5.09 -15.89 -13.99
CA GLY A 160 4.91 -16.14 -15.43
C GLY A 160 5.59 -17.41 -15.94
N SER A 161 6.68 -17.84 -15.28
CA SER A 161 7.49 -18.98 -15.72
C SER A 161 7.06 -20.32 -15.11
N ASN A 162 6.30 -20.29 -14.01
CA ASN A 162 5.87 -21.48 -13.27
C ASN A 162 4.35 -21.72 -13.38
N LYS A 163 3.91 -22.93 -13.08
CA LYS A 163 2.49 -23.30 -13.01
C LYS A 163 2.06 -23.52 -11.57
N PHE A 164 1.08 -22.75 -11.11
CA PHE A 164 0.55 -22.82 -9.74
C PHE A 164 -0.87 -23.38 -9.74
N ASN A 165 -1.01 -24.67 -10.06
CA ASN A 165 -2.32 -25.30 -10.34
C ASN A 165 -2.96 -25.96 -9.12
N ASP A 166 -2.33 -25.90 -7.95
CA ASP A 166 -2.82 -26.53 -6.73
C ASP A 166 -2.58 -25.65 -5.51
N ALA A 167 -3.21 -26.01 -4.39
CA ALA A 167 -3.14 -25.21 -3.17
C ALA A 167 -1.73 -25.19 -2.56
N ALA A 168 -0.94 -26.26 -2.74
CA ALA A 168 0.38 -26.38 -2.14
C ALA A 168 1.40 -25.45 -2.82
N SER A 169 1.38 -25.41 -4.16
CA SER A 169 2.18 -24.51 -4.99
C SER A 169 1.78 -23.04 -4.79
N LEU A 170 0.48 -22.74 -4.68
CA LEU A 170 0.03 -21.38 -4.34
C LEU A 170 0.50 -20.97 -2.95
N LEU A 171 0.38 -21.86 -1.96
CA LEU A 171 0.82 -21.58 -0.59
C LEU A 171 2.33 -21.33 -0.52
N SER A 172 3.15 -22.11 -1.25
CA SER A 172 4.59 -21.88 -1.28
C SER A 172 4.95 -20.53 -1.88
N PHE A 173 4.27 -20.13 -2.96
CA PHE A 173 4.46 -18.80 -3.56
C PHE A 173 4.06 -17.66 -2.62
N THR A 174 3.11 -17.88 -1.73
CA THR A 174 2.65 -16.85 -0.80
C THR A 174 3.47 -16.70 0.49
N ASP A 175 4.07 -17.77 1.02
CA ASP A 175 4.57 -17.77 2.42
C ASP A 175 5.87 -18.55 2.70
N LYS A 176 6.57 -19.10 1.69
CA LYS A 176 7.75 -19.96 1.97
C LYS A 176 9.11 -19.42 1.49
N ASP A 177 9.26 -19.16 0.20
CA ASP A 177 10.55 -18.73 -0.39
C ASP A 177 10.58 -17.21 -0.58
N THR A 178 11.30 -16.68 -1.59
CA THR A 178 11.04 -15.33 -2.13
C THR A 178 9.57 -15.29 -2.54
N CYS A 179 8.75 -14.65 -1.73
CA CYS A 179 7.30 -14.87 -1.73
C CYS A 179 6.52 -13.57 -1.67
N LEU A 180 5.23 -13.68 -1.93
CA LEU A 180 4.33 -12.53 -1.92
C LEU A 180 4.32 -11.81 -0.55
N LYS A 181 4.54 -12.52 0.55
CA LYS A 181 4.64 -11.92 1.89
C LYS A 181 5.82 -10.98 2.05
N GLU A 182 6.98 -11.31 1.48
CA GLU A 182 8.15 -10.42 1.49
C GLU A 182 7.84 -9.12 0.75
N LEU A 183 7.15 -9.22 -0.39
CA LEU A 183 6.68 -8.04 -1.14
C LEU A 183 5.73 -7.17 -0.32
N VAL A 184 4.82 -7.80 0.44
CA VAL A 184 3.89 -7.10 1.34
C VAL A 184 4.64 -6.39 2.46
N ASP A 185 5.62 -7.04 3.08
CA ASP A 185 6.41 -6.45 4.16
C ASP A 185 7.29 -5.31 3.64
N GLN A 186 7.89 -5.46 2.46
CA GLN A 186 8.65 -4.41 1.79
C GLN A 186 7.76 -3.21 1.44
N SER A 187 6.56 -3.44 0.90
CA SER A 187 5.58 -2.38 0.63
C SER A 187 5.22 -1.59 1.90
N ARG A 188 4.95 -2.30 3.02
CA ARG A 188 4.61 -1.67 4.30
C ARG A 188 5.77 -0.87 4.90
N ASN A 189 7.00 -1.35 4.74
CA ASN A 189 8.18 -0.62 5.21
C ASN A 189 8.38 0.64 4.38
N LEU A 190 8.24 0.56 3.06
CA LEU A 190 8.37 1.68 2.16
C LEU A 190 7.36 2.80 2.45
N VAL A 191 6.11 2.46 2.77
CA VAL A 191 5.10 3.44 3.24
C VAL A 191 5.59 4.20 4.47
N LYS A 192 6.20 3.50 5.45
CA LYS A 192 6.74 4.15 6.66
C LYS A 192 7.96 5.03 6.35
N GLU A 193 8.82 4.58 5.45
CA GLU A 193 10.02 5.32 5.03
C GLU A 193 9.63 6.62 4.30
N VAL A 194 8.62 6.56 3.42
CA VAL A 194 8.05 7.72 2.73
C VAL A 194 7.52 8.76 3.72
N ASP A 195 6.73 8.33 4.70
CA ASP A 195 6.21 9.22 5.74
C ASP A 195 7.31 9.79 6.64
N LEU A 196 8.30 8.97 7.01
CA LEU A 196 9.44 9.38 7.82
C LEU A 196 10.30 10.42 7.11
N ALA A 197 10.64 10.21 5.83
CA ALA A 197 11.45 11.12 5.03
C ALA A 197 10.81 12.50 4.92
N TYR A 198 9.50 12.56 4.65
CA TYR A 198 8.78 13.84 4.62
C TYR A 198 8.77 14.54 5.98
N LYS A 199 8.51 13.78 7.07
CA LYS A 199 8.53 14.33 8.43
C LYS A 199 9.91 14.90 8.79
N LEU A 200 10.99 14.21 8.43
CA LEU A 200 12.35 14.70 8.67
C LEU A 200 12.66 15.92 7.81
N ALA A 201 12.20 15.98 6.56
CA ALA A 201 12.30 17.19 5.74
C ALA A 201 11.63 18.41 6.40
N THR A 202 10.46 18.22 7.02
CA THR A 202 9.81 19.31 7.76
C THR A 202 10.60 19.74 9.00
N ARG A 203 11.29 18.82 9.68
CA ARG A 203 12.20 19.17 10.79
C ARG A 203 13.44 19.93 10.33
N VAL A 204 13.96 19.65 9.14
CA VAL A 204 15.06 20.42 8.54
C VAL A 204 14.63 21.86 8.29
N ILE A 205 13.41 22.07 7.80
CA ILE A 205 12.82 23.41 7.65
C ILE A 205 12.70 24.11 9.01
N GLU A 206 12.17 23.43 10.03
CA GLU A 206 12.05 24.00 11.39
C GLU A 206 13.43 24.37 11.98
N LEU A 207 14.44 23.51 11.81
CA LEU A 207 15.81 23.78 12.21
C LEU A 207 16.35 25.02 11.49
N ALA A 208 16.13 25.14 10.18
CA ALA A 208 16.58 26.30 9.41
C ALA A 208 15.91 27.59 9.91
N GLU A 209 14.59 27.58 10.10
CA GLU A 209 13.84 28.74 10.58
C GLU A 209 14.26 29.15 12.01
N ALA A 210 14.59 28.20 12.87
CA ALA A 210 15.12 28.46 14.22
C ALA A 210 16.52 29.10 14.22
N ASN A 211 17.26 29.00 13.10
CA ASN A 211 18.58 29.60 12.91
C ASN A 211 18.54 30.76 11.90
N GLU A 212 17.42 31.50 11.87
CA GLU A 212 17.27 32.74 11.08
C GLU A 212 17.40 32.57 9.56
N ALA A 213 17.12 31.37 9.03
CA ALA A 213 17.23 31.10 7.59
C ALA A 213 16.39 32.02 6.71
N LYS A 214 15.28 32.58 7.23
CA LYS A 214 14.40 33.49 6.47
C LYS A 214 15.11 34.77 6.00
N GLU A 215 16.15 35.19 6.71
CA GLU A 215 16.96 36.37 6.38
C GLU A 215 18.23 36.01 5.58
N SER A 216 18.45 34.73 5.29
CA SER A 216 19.65 34.25 4.60
C SER A 216 19.45 34.09 3.10
N GLU A 217 20.38 34.62 2.31
CA GLU A 217 20.43 34.40 0.85
C GLU A 217 20.64 32.93 0.45
N LEU A 218 21.13 32.10 1.38
CA LEU A 218 21.35 30.66 1.18
C LEU A 218 20.08 29.82 1.35
N TRP A 219 18.95 30.45 1.70
CA TRP A 219 17.69 29.78 1.96
C TRP A 219 16.52 30.46 1.23
N ASP A 220 16.09 29.84 0.13
CA ASP A 220 14.94 30.33 -0.63
C ASP A 220 13.62 29.93 0.06
N ASN A 221 13.18 30.78 0.99
CA ASN A 221 11.93 30.59 1.72
C ASN A 221 10.70 30.65 0.80
N ALA A 222 10.75 31.38 -0.32
CA ALA A 222 9.64 31.47 -1.26
C ALA A 222 9.45 30.15 -2.03
N LEU A 223 10.56 29.51 -2.41
CA LEU A 223 10.57 28.19 -3.05
C LEU A 223 10.15 27.07 -2.08
N LEU A 224 10.64 27.11 -0.84
CA LEU A 224 10.40 26.05 0.15
C LEU A 224 9.01 26.13 0.81
N ASN A 225 8.64 27.31 1.31
CA ASN A 225 7.46 27.53 2.17
C ASN A 225 6.54 28.65 1.67
N GLY A 226 6.76 29.18 0.46
CA GLY A 226 5.98 30.30 -0.07
C GLY A 226 4.48 30.01 -0.19
N ARG A 227 3.67 31.05 -0.38
CA ARG A 227 2.21 30.91 -0.50
C ARG A 227 1.77 30.17 -1.76
N SER A 228 2.65 30.05 -2.77
CA SER A 228 2.38 29.32 -4.01
C SER A 228 1.94 27.88 -3.75
N ARG A 229 1.12 27.32 -4.66
CA ARG A 229 0.80 25.88 -4.67
C ARG A 229 2.00 25.03 -5.14
N THR A 230 2.96 25.65 -5.81
CA THR A 230 4.14 24.98 -6.38
C THR A 230 5.37 24.99 -5.46
N ASN A 231 5.21 25.37 -4.18
CA ASN A 231 6.33 25.32 -3.25
C ASN A 231 6.73 23.87 -2.98
N LEU A 232 8.01 23.65 -2.71
CA LEU A 232 8.58 22.30 -2.58
C LEU A 232 7.95 21.50 -1.43
N LYS A 233 7.61 22.14 -0.32
CA LYS A 233 6.96 21.47 0.82
C LYS A 233 5.57 20.91 0.47
N LYS A 234 4.78 21.64 -0.32
CA LYS A 234 3.44 21.22 -0.76
C LYS A 234 3.52 20.16 -1.85
N THR A 235 4.36 20.37 -2.86
CA THR A 235 4.50 19.38 -3.95
C THR A 235 5.09 18.07 -3.44
N ALA A 236 5.98 18.11 -2.44
CA ALA A 236 6.45 16.91 -1.76
C ALA A 236 5.34 16.20 -0.95
N ASP A 237 4.46 16.94 -0.27
CA ASP A 237 3.32 16.33 0.45
C ASP A 237 2.26 15.75 -0.50
N GLU A 238 2.02 16.42 -1.63
CA GLU A 238 1.14 15.91 -2.69
C GLU A 238 1.71 14.63 -3.30
N ALA A 239 3.00 14.60 -3.63
CA ALA A 239 3.69 13.40 -4.10
C ALA A 239 3.67 12.29 -3.04
N ARG A 240 3.90 12.61 -1.76
CA ARG A 240 3.83 11.65 -0.64
C ARG A 240 2.46 10.99 -0.52
N LYS A 241 1.36 11.73 -0.76
CA LYS A 241 -0.01 11.17 -0.68
C LYS A 241 -0.36 10.29 -1.87
N LEU A 242 0.34 10.47 -2.99
CA LEU A 242 0.19 9.65 -4.19
C LEU A 242 1.10 8.41 -4.15
N ALA A 243 2.23 8.50 -3.46
CA ALA A 243 3.09 7.40 -3.08
C ALA A 243 2.41 6.47 -2.04
#